data_AF-A0A511UQ10-F1
#
_entry.id   AF-A0A511UQ10-F1
#
_cell.length_a   1.000
_cell.length_b   1.000
_cell.length_c   1.000
_cell.angle_alpha   90.00
_cell.angle_beta   90.00
_cell.angle_gamma   90.00
#
_symmetry.space_group_name_H-M   'P 1'
#
loop_
_entity.id
_entity.type
_entity.pdbx_description
1 polymer ?
#
loop_
_entity_poly.entity_id
_entity_poly.type
_entity_poly.pdbx_seq_one_letter_code
_entity_poly.pdbx_strand_id
1 'polypeptide(L)' 'MRQGIHPNYNTVTASCSCGANFQVGSTSGQDFSLDVCSNCHPFYTGKQKQATTGGRVERFNKRFGAAVKRG' A
#
# COMPACT_ATOMS: atom_id res chain seq x y z
N MET A 1 32.01 7.54 6.39
CA MET A 1 31.77 7.70 7.84
C MET A 1 32.94 8.44 8.46
N ARG A 2 32.70 9.59 9.10
CA ARG A 2 33.71 10.31 9.88
C ARG A 2 33.57 9.89 11.35
N GLN A 3 34.69 9.58 12.01
CA GLN A 3 34.71 9.22 13.42
C GLN A 3 34.04 10.32 14.27
N GLY A 4 33.10 9.94 15.13
CA GLY A 4 32.52 10.81 16.15
C GLY A 4 31.25 11.59 15.80
N ILE A 5 30.82 11.64 14.53
CA ILE A 5 29.61 12.39 14.13
C ILE A 5 28.52 11.53 13.47
N HIS A 6 28.80 10.24 13.24
CA HIS A 6 27.84 9.32 12.63
C HIS A 6 27.27 8.39 13.70
N PRO A 7 25.94 8.25 13.79
CA PRO A 7 25.32 7.25 14.65
C PRO A 7 25.65 5.84 14.17
N ASN A 8 25.72 4.89 15.11
CA ASN A 8 26.05 3.50 14.83
C ASN A 8 25.01 2.87 13.90
N TYR A 9 25.47 2.32 12.78
CA TYR A 9 24.62 1.67 11.79
C TYR A 9 24.65 0.16 12.01
N ASN A 10 23.53 -0.40 12.44
CA ASN A 10 23.39 -1.82 12.76
C ASN A 10 22.39 -2.47 11.83
N THR A 11 22.59 -3.76 11.55
CA THR A 11 21.61 -4.57 10.81
C THR A 11 20.44 -4.90 11.74
N VAL A 12 19.23 -4.60 11.30
CA VAL A 12 17.97 -4.81 12.02
C VAL A 12 17.02 -5.66 11.18
N THR A 13 16.09 -6.36 11.83
CA THR A 13 15.07 -7.12 11.14
C THR A 13 13.78 -6.30 11.09
N ALA A 14 13.30 -6.00 9.89
CA ALA A 14 11.99 -5.39 9.69
C ALA A 14 10.97 -6.48 9.35
N SER A 15 10.04 -6.75 10.26
CA SER A 15 8.95 -7.70 10.07
C SER A 15 7.71 -6.96 9.57
N CYS A 16 7.03 -7.49 8.56
CA CYS A 16 5.80 -6.88 8.06
C CYS A 16 4.57 -7.73 8.42
N SER A 17 3.42 -7.06 8.57
CA SER A 17 2.09 -7.68 8.69
C SER A 17 1.79 -8.71 7.58
N CYS A 18 2.44 -8.57 6.42
CA CYS A 18 2.38 -9.48 5.28
C CYS A 18 3.10 -10.83 5.53
N GLY A 19 3.82 -10.98 6.65
CA GLY A 19 4.65 -12.14 6.99
C GLY A 19 6.06 -12.11 6.36
N ALA A 20 6.41 -11.04 5.64
CA ALA A 20 7.74 -10.88 5.07
C ALA A 20 8.72 -10.25 6.07
N ASN A 21 9.94 -10.78 6.12
CA ASN A 21 11.02 -10.25 6.94
C ASN A 21 12.11 -9.68 6.02
N PHE A 22 12.53 -8.45 6.31
CA PHE A 22 13.57 -7.75 5.54
C PHE A 22 14.75 -7.45 6.46
N GLN A 23 15.96 -7.77 6.01
CA GLN A 23 17.18 -7.38 6.69
C GLN A 23 17.60 -6.01 6.17
N VAL A 24 17.48 -4.98 7.00
CA VAL A 24 17.79 -3.60 6.63
C VAL A 24 18.80 -3.03 7.62
N GLY A 25 19.63 -2.09 7.19
CA GLY A 25 20.50 -1.39 8.13
C GLY A 25 19.79 -0.15 8.67
N SER A 26 19.86 0.04 9.98
CA SER A 26 19.25 1.17 10.68
C SER A 26 20.15 1.67 11.79
N THR A 27 20.04 2.95 12.08
CA THR A 27 20.75 3.59 13.19
C THR A 27 20.04 3.43 14.53
N SER A 28 18.79 2.97 14.53
CA SER A 28 18.02 2.78 15.76
C SER A 28 18.28 1.42 16.42
N GLY A 29 18.92 0.47 15.72
CA GLY A 29 19.40 -0.79 16.31
C GLY A 29 18.32 -1.68 16.94
N GLN A 30 17.04 -1.43 16.65
CA GLN A 30 15.89 -2.20 17.12
C GLN A 30 15.16 -2.80 15.92
N ASP A 31 14.46 -3.90 16.15
CA ASP A 31 13.59 -4.49 15.14
C ASP A 31 12.35 -3.62 14.89
N PHE A 32 11.90 -3.57 13.63
CA PHE A 32 10.79 -2.72 13.21
C PHE A 32 9.60 -3.57 12.74
N SER A 33 8.40 -3.21 13.19
CA SER A 33 7.16 -3.74 12.63
C SER A 33 6.63 -2.80 11.55
N LEU A 34 6.37 -3.32 10.35
CA LEU A 34 5.89 -2.59 9.19
C LEU A 34 4.46 -2.97 8.85
N ASP A 35 3.59 -1.98 8.66
CA ASP A 35 2.20 -2.22 8.24
C ASP A 35 2.09 -2.61 6.76
N VAL A 36 2.98 -2.07 5.91
CA VAL A 36 2.94 -2.32 4.46
C VAL A 36 4.37 -2.49 3.93
N CYS A 37 4.60 -3.62 3.25
CA CYS A 37 5.85 -4.01 2.60
C CYS A 37 5.74 -3.85 1.07
N SER A 38 6.88 -3.82 0.36
CA SER A 38 6.88 -3.88 -1.10
C SER A 38 6.16 -5.11 -1.65
N ASN A 39 6.13 -6.20 -0.87
CA ASN A 39 5.45 -7.43 -1.24
C ASN A 39 3.91 -7.37 -1.08
N CYS A 40 3.36 -6.40 -0.33
CA CYS A 40 1.91 -6.30 -0.10
C CYS A 40 1.30 -4.97 -0.55
N HIS A 41 2.10 -3.93 -0.79
CA HIS A 41 1.54 -2.65 -1.24
C HIS A 41 0.83 -2.84 -2.60
N PRO A 42 -0.45 -2.43 -2.75
CA PRO A 42 -1.22 -2.59 -3.99
C PRO A 42 -0.53 -2.01 -5.24
N PHE A 43 0.31 -0.98 -5.03
CA PHE A 43 1.15 -0.39 -6.07
C PHE A 43 2.18 -1.37 -6.64
N TYR A 44 2.88 -2.11 -5.79
CA TYR A 44 3.92 -3.05 -6.20
C TYR A 44 3.36 -4.42 -6.63
N THR A 45 2.26 -4.84 -6.02
CA THR A 45 1.59 -6.11 -6.36
C THR A 45 0.73 -6.03 -7.63
N GLY A 46 0.60 -4.86 -8.25
CA GLY A 46 -0.16 -4.66 -9.48
C GLY A 46 -1.67 -4.84 -9.34
N LYS A 47 -2.17 -5.12 -8.12
CA LYS A 47 -3.60 -5.12 -7.81
C LYS A 47 -4.05 -3.67 -7.67
N GLN A 48 -4.12 -2.99 -8.81
CA GLN A 48 -4.86 -1.75 -8.93
C GLN A 48 -6.24 -2.06 -8.36
N LYS A 49 -6.61 -1.42 -7.23
CA LYS A 49 -8.01 -1.40 -6.79
C LYS A 49 -8.75 -0.94 -8.04
N GLN A 50 -9.47 -1.86 -8.68
CA GLN A 50 -10.51 -1.52 -9.63
C GLN A 50 -11.38 -0.57 -8.82
N ALA A 51 -11.15 0.73 -8.96
CA ALA A 51 -12.05 1.73 -8.41
C ALA A 51 -13.37 1.28 -8.99
N THR A 52 -14.27 0.78 -8.14
CA THR A 52 -15.49 0.09 -8.57
C THR A 52 -16.20 1.10 -9.45
N THR A 53 -16.01 0.93 -10.76
CA THR A 53 -16.40 1.94 -11.72
C THR A 53 -17.84 1.58 -11.95
N GLY A 54 -18.67 1.88 -10.94
CA GLY A 54 -20.09 2.09 -11.15
C GLY A 54 -20.15 3.22 -12.16
N GLY A 55 -20.13 2.83 -13.42
CA GLY A 55 -19.70 3.66 -14.52
C GLY A 55 -20.59 4.87 -14.61
N ARG A 56 -20.13 5.90 -15.31
CA ARG A 56 -21.01 7.04 -15.65
C ARG A 56 -22.32 6.54 -16.27
N VAL A 57 -22.27 5.43 -17.03
CA VAL A 57 -23.42 4.74 -17.63
C VAL A 57 -24.36 4.12 -16.58
N GLU A 58 -23.84 3.44 -15.54
CA GLU A 58 -24.69 2.85 -14.49
C GLU A 58 -25.37 3.94 -13.65
N ARG A 59 -24.65 5.03 -13.35
CA ARG A 59 -25.23 6.22 -12.69
C ARG A 59 -26.27 6.92 -13.55
N PHE A 60 -26.05 6.98 -14.87
CA PHE A 60 -27.01 7.50 -15.83
C PHE A 60 -28.27 6.62 -15.89
N ASN A 61 -28.11 5.31 -16.04
CA ASN A 61 -29.21 4.35 -16.07
C ASN A 61 -30.03 4.37 -14.77
N LYS A 62 -29.38 4.52 -13.61
CA LYS A 62 -30.07 4.65 -12.31
C LYS A 62 -30.89 5.94 -12.22
N ARG A 63 -30.46 7.02 -12.86
CA ARG A 63 -31.16 8.33 -12.86
C ARG A 63 -32.27 8.43 -13.92
N PHE A 64 -32.04 7.89 -15.12
CA PHE A 64 -32.90 8.10 -16.28
C PHE A 64 -33.63 6.85 -16.78
N GLY A 65 -33.23 5.65 -16.34
CA GLY A 65 -33.88 4.40 -16.77
C GLY A 65 -35.34 4.26 -16.34
N ALA A 66 -35.77 4.94 -15.27
CA ALA A 66 -37.17 4.99 -14.84
C ALA A 66 -38.03 6.00 -15.63
N ALA A 67 -37.40 6.96 -16.33
CA ALA A 67 -38.12 7.97 -17.12
C ALA A 67 -38.51 7.46 -18.51
N VAL A 68 -37.76 6.51 -19.07
CA VAL A 68 -37.98 5.98 -20.43
C VAL A 68 -39.06 4.88 -20.48
N LYS A 69 -39.41 4.25 -19.35
CA LYS A 69 -40.46 3.20 -19.28
C LYS A 69 -41.91 3.73 -19.24
N ARG A 70 -42.12 5.04 -19.39
CA ARG A 70 -43.45 5.65 -19.53
C ARG A 70 -43.59 6.22 -20.95
N GLY A 71 -43.84 5.31 -21.89
CA GLY A 71 -44.21 5.59 -23.28
C GLY A 71 -45.05 4.43 -23.77
#